data_AF-A0A942GJA7-F1
#
_entry.id   AF-A0A942GJA7-F1
#
_cell.length_a   1.000
_cell.length_b   1.000
_cell.length_c   1.000
_cell.angle_alpha   90.00
_cell.angle_beta   90.00
_cell.angle_gamma   90.00
#
_symmetry.space_group_name_H-M   'P 1'
#
loop_
_entity.id
_entity.type
_entity.pdbx_description
1 polymer ?
#
loop_
_entity_poly.entity_id
_entity_poly.type
_entity_poly.pdbx_seq_one_letter_code
_entity_poly.pdbx_strand_id
1 'polypeptide(L)'
;MVLGWLPIRQLRFIKRYREILRVLVKYGFAQVLAQVNMYGIWERFYRRRRKSSEELPHSPEARLRMALEELGPAFVKVGQLFSTRADLLPLSFT
;
A
#
# COMPACT_ATOMS: atom_id res chain seq x y z
N MET A 1 19.75 -18.11 -32.70
CA MET A 1 19.61 -16.71 -32.27
C MET A 1 18.14 -16.35 -32.25
N VAL A 2 17.48 -16.39 -31.09
CA VAL A 2 16.09 -15.91 -30.94
C VAL A 2 16.09 -14.93 -29.77
N LEU A 3 16.39 -13.66 -30.04
CA LEU A 3 16.22 -12.61 -29.05
C LEU A 3 14.77 -12.14 -29.13
N GLY A 4 13.92 -12.81 -28.36
CA GLY A 4 12.51 -12.51 -28.22
C GLY A 4 12.30 -11.10 -27.70
N TRP A 5 11.41 -10.39 -28.37
CA TRP A 5 10.93 -9.07 -28.01
C TRP A 5 10.27 -9.12 -26.62
N LEU A 6 10.91 -8.54 -25.60
CA LEU A 6 10.20 -8.24 -24.35
C LEU A 6 9.61 -6.82 -24.46
N PRO A 7 8.29 -6.65 -24.38
CA PRO A 7 7.67 -5.33 -24.46
C PRO A 7 8.03 -4.52 -23.20
N ILE A 8 8.93 -3.55 -23.34
CA ILE A 8 9.43 -2.65 -22.27
C ILE A 8 8.30 -1.74 -21.69
N ARG A 9 7.05 -1.87 -22.15
CA ARG A 9 5.91 -1.04 -21.74
C ARG A 9 5.54 -1.14 -20.25
N GLN A 10 5.92 -2.22 -19.55
CA GLN A 10 5.51 -2.47 -18.15
C GLN A 10 6.31 -1.69 -17.09
N LEU A 11 7.47 -1.12 -17.43
CA LEU A 11 8.27 -0.35 -16.48
C LEU A 11 7.67 1.03 -16.17
N ARG A 12 6.67 1.50 -16.92
CA ARG A 12 6.05 2.81 -16.71
C ARG A 12 5.35 2.92 -15.35
N PHE A 13 4.79 1.82 -14.86
CA PHE A 13 4.02 1.81 -13.61
C PHE A 13 4.86 1.62 -12.37
N ILE A 14 6.15 1.29 -12.50
CA ILE A 14 7.05 1.02 -11.36
C ILE A 14 7.10 2.20 -10.37
N LYS A 15 7.05 3.44 -10.89
CA LYS A 15 7.01 4.65 -10.06
C LYS A 15 5.76 4.68 -9.19
N ARG A 16 4.61 4.36 -9.79
CA ARG A 16 3.31 4.34 -9.09
C ARG A 16 3.22 3.20 -8.08
N TYR A 17 3.71 2.00 -8.42
CA TYR A 17 3.78 0.89 -7.45
C TYR A 17 4.62 1.25 -6.21
N ARG A 18 5.79 1.87 -6.42
CA ARG A 18 6.64 2.32 -5.32
C ARG A 18 5.99 3.39 -4.46
N GLU A 19 5.18 4.26 -5.06
CA GLU A 19 4.40 5.26 -4.35
C GLU A 19 3.30 4.60 -3.50
N ILE A 20 2.56 3.64 -4.06
CA ILE A 20 1.53 2.90 -3.34
C ILE A 20 2.13 2.22 -2.11
N LEU A 21 3.21 1.46 -2.30
CA LEU A 21 3.90 0.78 -1.20
C LEU A 21 4.45 1.78 -0.16
N ARG A 22 4.93 2.94 -0.60
CA ARG A 22 5.41 3.99 0.32
C ARG A 22 4.33 4.49 1.23
N VAL A 23 3.15 4.81 0.69
CA VAL A 23 2.03 5.31 1.49
C VAL A 23 1.53 4.22 2.43
N LEU A 24 1.38 2.98 1.96
CA LEU A 24 0.98 1.86 2.82
C LEU A 24 1.93 1.68 4.02
N VAL A 25 3.24 1.70 3.80
CA VAL A 25 4.20 1.58 4.91
C VAL A 25 4.18 2.80 5.84
N LYS A 26 4.00 4.01 5.29
CA LYS A 26 3.86 5.24 6.08
C LYS A 26 2.73 5.11 7.11
N TYR A 27 1.59 4.54 6.70
CA TYR A 27 0.43 4.32 7.57
C TYR A 27 0.47 3.00 8.38
N GLY A 28 1.60 2.31 8.39
CA GLY A 28 1.81 1.13 9.24
C GLY A 28 1.41 -0.21 8.61
N PHE A 29 1.15 -0.26 7.31
CA PHE A 29 0.90 -1.50 6.55
C PHE A 29 2.19 -2.10 5.97
N ALA A 30 3.25 -2.12 6.78
CA ALA A 30 4.56 -2.62 6.35
C ALA A 30 4.57 -4.12 6.01
N GLN A 31 3.63 -4.90 6.58
CA GLN A 31 3.45 -6.32 6.26
C GLN A 31 3.19 -6.59 4.76
N VAL A 32 2.64 -5.62 4.02
CA VAL A 32 2.43 -5.75 2.57
C VAL A 32 3.76 -5.97 1.83
N LEU A 33 4.87 -5.40 2.32
CA LEU A 33 6.19 -5.61 1.74
C LEU A 33 6.67 -7.06 1.84
N ALA A 34 6.24 -7.79 2.87
CA ALA A 34 6.53 -9.22 3.02
C ALA A 34 5.78 -10.03 1.95
N GLN A 35 4.51 -9.70 1.72
CA GLN A 35 3.66 -10.41 0.78
C GLN A 35 4.12 -10.26 -0.68
N VAL A 36 4.71 -9.11 -1.02
CA VAL A 36 5.23 -8.86 -2.39
C VAL A 36 6.72 -9.23 -2.56
N ASN A 37 7.30 -9.97 -1.61
CA ASN A 37 8.70 -10.45 -1.65
C ASN A 37 9.75 -9.34 -1.82
N MET A 38 9.45 -8.11 -1.39
CA MET A 38 10.31 -6.93 -1.59
C MET A 38 11.24 -6.69 -0.39
N TYR A 39 11.95 -7.73 0.07
CA TYR A 39 12.81 -7.66 1.27
C TYR A 39 13.93 -6.61 1.18
N GLY A 40 14.54 -6.41 0.00
CA GLY A 40 15.66 -5.48 -0.18
C GLY A 40 15.33 -3.99 0.01
N ILE A 41 14.05 -3.63 0.15
CA ILE A 41 13.60 -2.24 0.34
C ILE A 41 13.17 -1.96 1.78
N TRP A 42 13.16 -2.98 2.65
CA TRP A 42 12.60 -2.92 4.00
C TRP A 42 13.26 -1.86 4.87
N GLU A 43 14.61 -1.80 4.91
CA GLU A 43 15.33 -0.87 5.79
C GLU A 43 14.97 0.59 5.50
N ARG A 44 14.82 0.95 4.22
CA ARG A 44 14.48 2.31 3.79
C ARG A 44 13.07 2.71 4.23
N PHE A 45 12.14 1.76 4.24
CA PHE A 45 10.74 2.00 4.62
C PHE A 45 10.53 1.92 6.14
N TYR A 46 11.17 0.97 6.83
CA TYR A 46 11.07 0.80 8.30
C TYR A 46 11.65 1.98 9.08
N ARG A 47 12.79 2.52 8.64
CA ARG A 47 13.39 3.72 9.25
C ARG A 47 12.44 4.93 9.20
N ARG A 48 11.56 4.99 8.20
CA ARG A 48 10.58 6.06 8.03
C ARG A 48 9.28 5.81 8.82
N ARG A 49 8.86 4.56 8.99
CA ARG A 49 7.74 4.18 9.88
C ARG A 49 7.97 4.70 11.30
N ARG A 50 9.17 4.50 11.85
CA ARG A 50 9.51 4.93 13.22
C ARG A 50 9.31 6.43 13.44
N LYS A 51 9.45 7.25 12.39
CA LYS A 51 9.28 8.70 12.42
C LYS A 51 7.82 9.16 12.22
N SER A 52 6.98 8.32 11.61
CA SER A 52 5.57 8.64 11.34
C SER A 52 4.63 8.04 12.39
N SER A 53 5.08 7.05 13.16
CA SER A 53 4.26 6.34 14.15
C SER A 53 3.85 7.16 15.36
N GLU A 54 4.50 8.30 15.64
CA GLU A 54 4.17 9.14 16.81
C GLU A 54 2.85 9.92 16.64
N GLU A 55 2.35 10.10 15.41
CA GLU A 55 1.16 10.92 15.11
C GLU A 55 0.00 10.11 14.50
N LEU A 56 0.15 8.79 14.34
CA LEU A 56 -0.86 7.97 13.68
C LEU A 56 -1.93 7.47 14.66
N PRO A 57 -3.22 7.47 14.26
CA PRO A 57 -4.28 6.83 15.02
C PRO A 57 -3.96 5.36 15.32
N HIS A 58 -4.34 4.89 16.52
CA HIS A 58 -4.17 3.49 16.90
C HIS A 58 -5.02 2.54 16.03
N SER A 59 -6.23 2.98 15.65
CA SER A 59 -7.16 2.20 14.83
C SER A 59 -6.57 1.90 13.44
N PRO A 60 -6.52 0.63 13.00
CA PRO A 60 -6.07 0.26 11.67
C PRO A 60 -7.01 0.77 10.56
N GLU A 61 -8.30 0.92 10.84
CA GLU A 61 -9.31 1.45 9.90
C GLU A 61 -9.05 2.93 9.61
N ALA A 62 -8.79 3.72 10.65
CA ALA A 62 -8.44 5.12 10.51
C ALA A 62 -7.14 5.30 9.71
N ARG A 63 -6.13 4.45 9.97
CA ARG A 63 -4.88 4.43 9.19
C ARG A 63 -5.10 4.03 7.74
N LEU A 64 -6.00 3.08 7.47
CA LEU A 64 -6.36 2.67 6.11
C LEU A 64 -7.06 3.80 5.36
N ARG A 65 -8.04 4.47 5.98
CA ARG A 65 -8.74 5.62 5.37
C ARG A 65 -7.75 6.70 4.94
N MET A 66 -6.85 7.11 5.84
CA MET A 66 -5.85 8.14 5.52
C MET A 66 -4.88 7.68 4.42
N ALA A 67 -4.49 6.41 4.40
CA ALA A 67 -3.67 5.86 3.32
C ALA A 67 -4.38 5.95 1.96
N LEU A 68 -5.67 5.60 1.90
CA LEU A 68 -6.47 5.68 0.67
C LEU A 68 -6.68 7.12 0.22
N GLU A 69 -6.88 8.05 1.15
CA GLU A 69 -6.97 9.50 0.88
C GLU A 69 -5.66 10.04 0.29
N GLU A 70 -4.49 9.71 0.87
CA GLU A 70 -3.18 10.13 0.35
C GLU A 70 -2.86 9.50 -1.02
N LEU A 71 -3.34 8.29 -1.29
CA LEU A 71 -3.19 7.65 -2.60
C LEU A 71 -4.06 8.29 -3.71
N GLY A 72 -5.07 9.07 -3.32
CA GLY A 72 -5.90 9.87 -4.22
C GLY A 72 -7.23 9.20 -4.61
N PRO A 73 -7.99 9.84 -5.53
CA PRO A 73 -9.42 9.57 -5.72
C PRO A 73 -9.73 8.15 -6.19
N ALA A 74 -8.81 7.49 -6.90
CA ALA A 74 -8.99 6.08 -7.30
C ALA A 74 -9.05 5.15 -6.08
N PHE A 75 -8.22 5.39 -5.07
CA PHE A 75 -8.17 4.58 -3.85
C PHE A 75 -9.28 4.94 -2.86
N VAL A 76 -9.75 6.20 -2.86
CA VAL A 76 -10.97 6.59 -2.13
C VAL A 76 -12.17 5.77 -2.61
N LYS A 77 -12.34 5.60 -3.93
CA LYS A 77 -13.40 4.75 -4.50
C LYS A 77 -13.29 3.29 -4.06
N VAL A 78 -12.06 2.77 -3.93
CA VAL A 78 -11.81 1.43 -3.39
C VAL A 78 -12.25 1.36 -1.92
N GLY A 79 -11.97 2.38 -1.12
CA GLY A 79 -12.48 2.48 0.25
C GLY A 79 -14.01 2.47 0.32
N GLN A 80 -14.68 3.22 -0.55
CA GLN A 80 -16.15 3.22 -0.66
C GLN A 80 -16.70 1.84 -1.03
N LEU A 81 -16.01 1.10 -1.91
CA LEU A 81 -16.38 -0.27 -2.24
C LEU A 81 -16.27 -1.19 -1.02
N PHE A 82 -15.20 -1.07 -0.22
CA PHE A 82 -15.08 -1.84 1.02
C PHE A 82 -16.14 -1.46 2.06
N SER A 83 -16.52 -0.18 2.17
CA SER A 83 -17.61 0.25 3.06
C SER A 83 -18.98 -0.27 2.65
N THR A 84 -19.21 -0.47 1.36
CA THR A 84 -20.48 -1.03 0.83
C THR A 84 -20.50 -2.55 0.80
N ARG A 85 -19.34 -3.20 0.95
CA ARG A 85 -19.18 -4.66 1.01
C ARG A 85 -18.41 -5.09 2.25
N ALA A 86 -19.03 -4.92 3.42
CA ALA A 86 -18.48 -5.37 4.69
C ALA A 86 -18.18 -6.89 4.73
N ASP A 87 -18.86 -7.67 3.89
CA ASP A 87 -18.60 -9.12 3.71
C ASP A 87 -17.16 -9.43 3.23
N LEU A 88 -16.50 -8.47 2.57
CA LEU A 88 -15.11 -8.62 2.11
C LEU A 88 -14.08 -8.31 3.21
N LEU A 89 -14.52 -7.83 4.38
CA LEU A 89 -13.66 -7.56 5.51
C LEU A 89 -13.64 -8.76 6.46
N PRO A 90 -12.48 -9.09 7.07
CA PRO A 90 -12.43 -10.10 8.11
C PRO A 90 -13.44 -9.80 9.23
N LEU A 91 -14.06 -10.85 9.80
CA LEU A 91 -15.02 -10.72 10.91
C LEU A 91 -14.48 -9.91 12.10
N SER A 92 -13.16 -9.80 12.24
CA SER A 92 -12.48 -8.97 13.24
C SER A 92 -12.76 -7.46 13.12
N PHE A 93 -13.39 -7.02 12.03
CA PHE A 93 -13.75 -5.62 11.77
C PHE A 93 -15.25 -5.32 12.01
N THR A 94 -16.08 -6.33 12.32
CA THR A 94 -17.51 -6.19 12.67
C THR A 94 -17.70 -6.34 14.18
#